data_AF-A0A7C2QQK9-F1
#
_entry.id   AF-A0A7C2QQK9-F1
#
_cell.length_a   1.000
_cell.length_b   1.000
_cell.length_c   1.000
_cell.angle_alpha   90.00
_cell.angle_beta   90.00
_cell.angle_gamma   90.00
#
_symmetry.space_group_name_H-M   'P 1'
#
loop_
_entity.id
_entity.type
_entity.pdbx_description
1 polymer ?
#
loop_
_entity_poly.entity_id
_entity_poly.type
_entity_poly.pdbx_seq_one_letter_code
_entity_poly.pdbx_strand_id
1 'polypeptide(L)'
;MSRTWLLATLMAIATPAAAHDWYPMECCHGMDCAPVEKVEMLSGPSVASMLSSPAHANPLDGMLVTTKHGSVLVPANFPRRESKDHRMHACMRPGQGGTMRLICIFLPPAI
;
A
#
# COMPACT_ATOMS: atom_id res chain seq x y z
N MET A 1 -27.76 48.09 -27.01
CA MET A 1 -26.44 47.58 -26.58
C MET A 1 -26.67 46.60 -25.43
N SER A 2 -26.85 45.30 -25.71
CA SER A 2 -26.99 44.28 -24.67
C SER A 2 -25.63 43.58 -24.49
N ARG A 3 -25.02 43.76 -23.32
CA ARG A 3 -23.79 43.05 -22.92
C ARG A 3 -24.22 41.78 -22.21
N THR A 4 -24.33 40.68 -22.95
CA THR A 4 -24.52 39.35 -22.38
C THR A 4 -23.21 38.91 -21.73
N TRP A 5 -23.18 38.93 -20.40
CA TRP A 5 -22.08 38.36 -19.63
C TRP A 5 -22.22 36.84 -19.61
N LEU A 6 -21.41 36.15 -20.40
CA LEU A 6 -21.23 34.70 -20.31
C LEU A 6 -20.42 34.40 -19.04
N LEU A 7 -21.10 34.00 -17.97
CA LEU A 7 -20.47 33.38 -16.81
C LEU A 7 -19.99 31.99 -17.21
N ALA A 8 -18.69 31.84 -17.47
CA ALA A 8 -18.05 30.55 -17.71
C ALA A 8 -17.84 29.84 -16.37
N THR A 9 -18.71 28.87 -16.05
CA THR A 9 -18.58 28.02 -14.87
C THR A 9 -17.45 27.00 -15.11
N LEU A 10 -16.29 27.17 -14.47
CA LEU A 10 -15.25 26.13 -14.44
C LEU A 10 -15.74 24.97 -13.55
N MET A 11 -16.27 23.90 -14.15
CA MET A 11 -16.37 22.61 -13.46
C MET A 11 -14.99 21.96 -13.40
N ALA A 12 -14.37 21.96 -12.23
CA ALA A 12 -13.19 21.14 -11.97
C ALA A 12 -13.62 19.66 -12.01
N ILE A 13 -13.24 18.97 -13.09
CA ILE A 13 -13.47 17.54 -13.25
C ILE A 13 -12.44 16.84 -12.35
N ALA A 14 -12.85 16.44 -11.14
CA ALA A 14 -12.01 15.61 -10.28
C ALA A 14 -11.91 14.23 -10.92
N THR A 15 -10.86 13.98 -11.71
CA THR A 15 -10.53 12.61 -12.11
C THR A 15 -10.21 11.83 -10.83
N PRO A 16 -10.67 10.57 -10.70
CA PRO A 16 -10.20 9.72 -9.63
C PRO A 16 -8.71 9.55 -9.90
N ALA A 17 -7.87 10.32 -9.22
CA ALA A 17 -6.45 10.12 -9.34
C ALA A 17 -6.21 8.73 -8.78
N ALA A 18 -5.85 7.85 -9.71
CA ALA A 18 -5.68 6.46 -9.41
C ALA A 18 -4.63 6.42 -8.30
N ALA A 19 -4.86 5.63 -7.26
CA ALA A 19 -3.92 5.53 -6.14
C ALA A 19 -2.46 5.36 -6.59
N HIS A 20 -2.27 4.89 -7.82
CA HIS A 20 -0.99 4.73 -8.50
C HIS A 20 -0.21 6.04 -8.76
N ASP A 21 -0.87 7.20 -8.96
CA ASP A 21 -0.21 8.47 -9.29
C ASP A 21 0.26 9.25 -8.06
N TRP A 22 -0.35 8.98 -6.90
CA TRP A 22 -0.05 9.71 -5.67
C TRP A 22 1.15 9.17 -4.91
N TYR A 23 1.46 7.88 -5.06
CA TYR A 23 2.54 7.24 -4.33
C TYR A 23 3.87 7.28 -5.09
N PRO A 24 5.01 7.36 -4.37
CA PRO A 24 6.31 7.52 -5.01
C PRO A 24 6.64 6.41 -6.00
N MET A 25 7.36 6.76 -7.07
CA MET A 25 7.72 5.84 -8.14
C MET A 25 8.58 4.67 -7.63
N GLU A 26 9.40 4.85 -6.60
CA GLU A 26 10.17 3.75 -6.01
C GLU A 26 9.31 2.68 -5.32
N CYS A 27 8.05 3.00 -5.02
CA CYS A 27 7.08 2.07 -4.45
C CYS A 27 6.12 1.51 -5.51
N CYS A 28 5.43 2.40 -6.22
CA CYS A 28 4.29 2.04 -7.05
C CYS A 28 4.67 1.62 -8.47
N HIS A 29 5.75 2.18 -9.03
CA HIS A 29 6.10 2.03 -10.44
C HIS A 29 4.91 2.22 -11.42
N GLY A 30 3.92 3.03 -11.03
CA GLY A 30 2.68 3.29 -11.78
C GLY A 30 1.59 2.22 -11.72
N MET A 31 1.85 1.00 -11.22
CA MET A 31 0.86 -0.10 -11.29
C MET A 31 0.90 -1.10 -10.12
N ASP A 32 1.93 -1.07 -9.26
CA ASP A 32 2.10 -2.05 -8.19
C ASP A 32 1.21 -1.76 -6.97
N CYS A 33 0.74 -0.52 -6.82
CA CYS A 33 -0.05 -0.10 -5.66
C CYS A 33 -1.52 -0.51 -5.78
N ALA A 34 -2.05 -1.11 -4.71
CA ALA A 34 -3.48 -1.34 -4.57
C ALA A 34 -3.94 -1.10 -3.12
N PRO A 35 -5.21 -0.71 -2.92
CA PRO A 35 -5.82 -0.74 -1.61
C PRO A 35 -5.78 -2.15 -1.02
N VAL A 36 -5.56 -2.24 0.28
CA VAL A 36 -5.65 -3.49 1.03
C VAL A 36 -7.12 -3.81 1.29
N GLU A 37 -7.52 -5.02 0.89
CA GLU A 37 -8.88 -5.53 1.00
C GLU A 37 -9.06 -6.37 2.27
N LYS A 38 -7.98 -7.01 2.73
CA LYS A 38 -7.98 -7.84 3.93
C LYS A 38 -6.63 -7.74 4.66
N VAL A 39 -6.70 -7.71 5.98
CA VAL A 39 -5.55 -7.79 6.88
C VAL A 39 -5.79 -8.92 7.87
N GLU A 40 -4.85 -9.84 7.96
CA GLU A 40 -4.82 -10.88 9.00
C GLU A 40 -3.57 -10.67 9.85
N MET A 41 -3.76 -10.43 11.14
CA MET A 41 -2.65 -10.34 12.08
C MET A 41 -2.10 -11.74 12.36
N LEU A 42 -0.80 -11.91 12.19
CA LEU A 42 -0.11 -13.16 12.42
C LEU A 42 0.60 -13.10 13.76
N SER A 43 -0.01 -13.71 14.77
CA SER A 43 0.60 -13.88 16.08
C SER A 43 1.38 -15.20 16.10
N GLY A 44 2.71 -15.11 16.13
CA GLY A 44 3.57 -16.29 16.26
C GLY A 44 5.01 -16.04 15.78
N PRO A 45 5.96 -16.91 16.15
CA PRO A 45 7.30 -16.88 15.57
C PRO A 45 7.18 -17.19 14.07
N SER A 46 7.43 -16.18 13.24
CA SER A 46 7.34 -16.32 11.78
C SER A 46 8.32 -17.38 11.24
N VAL A 47 8.03 -17.98 10.08
CA VAL A 47 9.02 -18.83 9.37
C VAL A 47 10.30 -18.06 8.99
N ALA A 48 10.21 -16.72 8.91
CA ALA A 48 11.37 -15.84 8.83
C ALA A 48 12.24 -15.90 10.10
N SER A 49 11.66 -16.18 11.26
CA SER A 49 12.35 -16.46 12.52
C SER A 49 13.13 -17.79 12.49
N MET A 50 12.76 -18.76 11.64
CA MET A 50 13.52 -20.01 11.46
C MET A 50 14.67 -19.88 10.45
N LEU A 51 14.63 -18.88 9.58
CA LEU A 51 15.68 -18.57 8.60
C LEU A 51 16.63 -17.44 9.06
N SER A 52 16.31 -16.79 10.18
CA SER A 52 17.16 -15.77 10.81
C SER A 52 17.96 -16.41 11.95
N SER A 53 19.25 -16.06 12.10
CA SER A 53 20.05 -16.52 13.24
C SER A 53 19.35 -16.26 14.58
N PRO A 54 19.46 -17.17 15.57
CA PRO A 54 18.67 -17.16 16.82
C PRO A 54 18.85 -15.93 17.73
N ALA A 55 19.72 -14.98 17.36
CA ALA A 55 19.97 -13.76 18.10
C ALA A 55 18.96 -12.62 17.82
N HIS A 56 18.06 -12.74 16.84
CA HIS A 56 17.13 -11.66 16.43
C HIS A 56 15.69 -12.13 16.16
N ALA A 57 15.29 -13.27 16.70
CA ALA A 57 13.89 -13.71 16.70
C ALA A 57 13.07 -12.82 17.65
N ASN A 58 12.76 -11.60 17.22
CA ASN A 58 11.77 -10.77 17.88
C ASN A 58 10.39 -11.36 17.50
N PRO A 59 9.56 -11.84 18.45
CA PRO A 59 8.26 -12.44 18.17
C PRO A 59 7.23 -11.37 17.77
N LEU A 60 7.56 -10.59 16.75
CA LEU A 60 6.77 -9.44 16.38
C LEU A 60 5.68 -9.84 15.38
N ASP A 61 4.46 -9.51 15.75
CA ASP A 61 3.23 -9.62 14.98
C ASP A 61 3.43 -9.07 13.55
N GLY A 62 3.51 -9.99 12.59
CA GLY A 62 3.42 -9.66 11.17
C GLY A 62 1.96 -9.54 10.77
N MET A 63 1.72 -9.12 9.53
CA MET A 63 0.39 -9.16 8.95
C MET A 63 0.44 -9.77 7.56
N LEU A 64 -0.52 -10.63 7.25
CA LEU A 64 -0.80 -11.04 5.88
C LEU A 64 -1.77 -10.00 5.30
N VAL A 65 -1.36 -9.32 4.24
CA VAL A 65 -2.22 -8.35 3.55
C VAL A 65 -2.62 -8.88 2.19
N THR A 66 -3.88 -8.70 1.84
CA THR A 66 -4.44 -9.07 0.54
C THR A 66 -4.88 -7.83 -0.22
N THR A 67 -4.55 -7.80 -1.51
CA THR A 67 -5.02 -6.80 -2.48
C THR A 67 -5.50 -7.50 -3.74
N LYS A 68 -6.02 -6.75 -4.72
CA LYS A 68 -6.29 -7.24 -6.08
C LYS A 68 -5.08 -7.94 -6.76
N HIS A 69 -3.85 -7.66 -6.33
CA HIS A 69 -2.64 -8.28 -6.88
C HIS A 69 -2.27 -9.62 -6.23
N GLY A 70 -2.91 -9.97 -5.11
CA GLY A 70 -2.62 -11.16 -4.32
C GLY A 70 -2.30 -10.83 -2.87
N SER A 71 -1.75 -11.81 -2.16
CA SER A 71 -1.44 -11.72 -0.73
C SER A 71 0.07 -11.74 -0.47
N VAL A 72 0.54 -10.93 0.48
CA VAL A 72 1.95 -10.92 0.91
C VAL A 72 2.09 -10.76 2.42
N LEU A 73 3.14 -11.37 2.98
CA LEU A 73 3.55 -11.14 4.36
C LEU A 73 4.20 -9.77 4.49
N VAL A 74 3.73 -8.99 5.47
CA VAL A 74 4.35 -7.74 5.92
C VAL A 74 4.99 -8.00 7.28
N PRO A 75 6.33 -8.08 7.35
CA PRO A 75 7.04 -8.21 8.62
C PRO A 75 6.80 -7.02 9.54
N ALA A 76 6.81 -7.25 10.85
CA ALA A 76 6.58 -6.21 11.82
C ALA A 76 7.62 -5.08 11.80
N ASN A 77 8.85 -5.37 11.39
CA ASN A 77 9.94 -4.41 11.25
C ASN A 77 10.01 -3.79 9.84
N PHE A 78 9.07 -4.11 8.95
CA PHE A 78 9.04 -3.55 7.60
C PHE A 78 8.75 -2.03 7.67
N PRO A 79 9.51 -1.18 6.94
CA PRO A 79 9.28 0.26 6.93
C PRO A 79 7.85 0.60 6.47
N ARG A 80 7.14 1.37 7.30
CA ARG A 80 5.78 1.84 7.02
C ARG A 80 5.82 3.30 6.62
N ARG A 81 4.96 3.66 5.67
CA ARG A 81 4.78 5.04 5.22
C ARG A 81 3.34 5.48 5.48
N GLU A 82 3.09 6.78 5.51
CA GLU A 82 1.76 7.33 5.71
C GLU A 82 0.94 7.30 4.40
N SER A 83 -0.32 6.90 4.52
CA SER A 83 -1.31 6.90 3.44
C SER A 83 -1.93 8.27 3.25
N LYS A 84 -2.22 8.63 2.00
CA LYS A 84 -2.80 9.92 1.61
C LYS A 84 -4.33 9.94 1.62
N ASP A 85 -4.97 8.77 1.65
CA ASP A 85 -6.43 8.62 1.54
C ASP A 85 -7.06 7.92 2.77
N HIS A 86 -6.32 7.86 3.89
CA HIS A 86 -6.73 7.19 5.13
C HIS A 86 -7.06 5.69 4.97
N ARG A 87 -6.65 5.07 3.86
CA ARG A 87 -6.79 3.63 3.62
C ARG A 87 -5.42 2.98 3.60
N MET A 88 -5.37 1.70 3.96
CA MET A 88 -4.12 0.94 3.84
C MET A 88 -3.87 0.55 2.39
N HIS A 89 -2.64 0.74 1.90
CA HIS A 89 -2.24 0.41 0.53
C HIS A 89 -0.95 -0.42 0.54
N ALA A 90 -0.88 -1.45 -0.29
CA ALA A 90 0.31 -2.26 -0.47
C ALA A 90 0.78 -2.18 -1.92
N CYS A 91 2.09 -1.98 -2.11
CA CYS A 91 2.74 -2.10 -3.40
C CYS A 91 3.35 -3.49 -3.51
N MET A 92 2.91 -4.28 -4.49
CA MET A 92 3.36 -5.65 -4.67
C MET A 92 3.66 -5.98 -6.12
N ARG A 93 4.60 -6.90 -6.34
CA ARG A 93 4.90 -7.45 -7.65
C ARG A 93 5.15 -8.95 -7.56
N PRO A 94 4.87 -9.75 -8.61
CA PRO A 94 5.34 -11.12 -8.67
C PRO A 94 6.87 -11.19 -8.47
N GLY A 95 7.28 -12.02 -7.52
CA GLY A 95 8.66 -12.44 -7.26
C GLY A 95 8.99 -13.75 -7.95
N GLN A 96 10.12 -14.35 -7.57
CA GLN A 96 10.51 -15.66 -8.10
C GLN A 96 9.51 -16.74 -7.65
N GLY A 97 9.20 -17.67 -8.56
CA GLY A 97 8.28 -18.78 -8.28
C GLY A 97 6.81 -18.38 -8.15
N GLY A 98 6.42 -17.17 -8.60
CA GLY A 98 5.01 -16.71 -8.60
C GLY A 98 4.51 -16.20 -7.25
N THR A 99 5.36 -16.13 -6.23
CA THR A 99 5.03 -15.52 -4.94
C THR A 99 4.93 -14.00 -5.07
N MET A 100 4.05 -13.34 -4.32
CA MET A 100 4.03 -11.88 -4.28
C MET A 100 5.18 -11.36 -3.42
N ARG A 101 5.85 -10.32 -3.89
CA ARG A 101 6.88 -9.59 -3.15
C ARG A 101 6.34 -8.22 -2.76
N LEU A 102 6.48 -7.87 -1.49
CA LEU A 102 6.16 -6.56 -0.96
C LEU A 102 7.27 -5.56 -1.35
N ILE A 103 6.86 -4.37 -1.82
CA ILE A 103 7.74 -3.25 -2.14
C ILE A 103 7.61 -2.16 -1.08
N CYS A 104 6.37 -1.73 -0.79
CA CYS A 104 6.04 -0.71 0.20
C CYS A 104 4.68 -0.99 0.83
N ILE A 105 4.48 -0.52 2.06
CA ILE A 105 3.18 -0.51 2.76
C ILE A 105 2.90 0.91 3.25
N PHE A 106 1.68 1.38 2.99
CA PHE A 106 1.17 2.67 3.45
C PHE A 106 0.03 2.43 4.43
N LEU A 107 0.14 3.00 5.62
CA LEU A 107 -0.86 2.89 6.69
C LEU A 107 -1.61 4.21 6.84
N PRO A 108 -2.88 4.19 7.28
CA PRO A 108 -3.57 5.41 7.71
C PRO A 108 -2.74 6.17 8.76
N PRO A 109 -2.79 7.52 8.79
CA PRO A 109 -2.15 8.31 9.83
C PRO A 109 -2.58 7.85 11.22
N ALA A 110 -1.65 7.85 12.17
CA ALA A 110 -2.01 7.67 13.57
C ALA A 110 -2.81 8.89 14.03
N ILE A 111 -3.98 8.64 14.62
CA ILE A 111 -4.84 9.66 15.24
C ILE A 111 -4.27 10.12 16.59
#